data_AF-A0A3N5W746-F1
#
_entry.id   AF-A0A3N5W746-F1
#
_cell.length_a   1.000
_cell.length_b   1.000
_cell.length_c   1.000
_cell.angle_alpha   90.00
_cell.angle_beta   90.00
_cell.angle_gamma   90.00
#
_symmetry.space_group_name_H-M   'P 1'
#
loop_
_entity.id
_entity.type
_entity.pdbx_description
1 polymer ?
#
loop_
_entity_poly.entity_id
_entity_poly.type
_entity_poly.pdbx_seq_one_letter_code
_entity_poly.pdbx_strand_id
1 'polypeptide(L)' 'SYLVTRKKLPREVKEVETKYGQIRVKVSGDIRFQPEYEDCRRVAIEKGVPIQEVYQEAMKQKA' A
#
# COMPACT_ATOMS: atom_id res chain seq x y z
N SER A 1 -20.82 9.75 26.14
CA SER A 1 -20.35 8.83 25.07
C SER A 1 -21.51 7.95 24.65
N TYR A 2 -21.63 7.59 23.38
CA TYR A 2 -22.69 6.70 22.87
C TYR A 2 -22.05 5.43 22.30
N LEU A 3 -22.69 4.27 22.50
CA LEU A 3 -22.18 2.97 22.06
C LEU A 3 -22.49 2.75 20.57
N VAL A 4 -21.46 2.38 19.80
CA VAL A 4 -21.57 2.06 18.38
C VAL A 4 -20.90 0.74 18.06
N THR A 5 -21.49 0.00 17.13
CA THR A 5 -20.93 -1.26 16.61
C THR A 5 -20.24 -1.02 15.26
N ARG A 6 -19.13 -1.72 15.02
CA ARG A 6 -18.33 -1.61 13.79
C ARG A 6 -18.08 -3.00 13.20
N LYS A 7 -18.34 -3.17 11.91
CA LYS A 7 -17.80 -4.29 11.12
C LYS A 7 -16.57 -3.82 10.36
N LYS A 8 -15.53 -4.65 10.32
CA LYS A 8 -14.26 -4.34 9.66
C LYS A 8 -13.73 -5.60 8.97
N LEU A 9 -13.14 -5.43 7.79
CA LEU A 9 -12.41 -6.51 7.13
C LEU A 9 -11.14 -6.88 7.91
N PRO A 10 -10.75 -8.17 7.93
CA PRO A 10 -9.41 -8.54 8.33
C PRO A 10 -8.40 -7.86 7.40
N ARG A 11 -7.30 -7.37 7.96
CA ARG A 11 -6.26 -6.69 7.21
C ARG A 11 -4.89 -7.20 7.62
N GLU A 12 -4.01 -7.32 6.65
CA GLU A 12 -2.60 -7.65 6.84
C GLU A 12 -1.73 -6.64 6.07
N VAL A 13 -0.45 -6.58 6.43
CA VAL A 13 0.55 -5.78 5.73
C VAL A 13 1.52 -6.75 5.08
N LYS A 14 1.67 -6.66 3.76
CA LYS A 14 2.65 -7.41 2.97
C LYS A 14 3.72 -6.47 2.46
N GLU A 15 4.89 -6.99 2.17
CA GLU A 15 5.94 -6.27 1.48
C GLU A 15 6.00 -6.77 0.04
N VAL A 16 6.07 -5.85 -0.92
CA VAL A 16 6.24 -6.17 -2.33
C VAL A 16 7.50 -5.54 -2.88
N GLU A 17 8.18 -6.28 -3.74
CA GLU A 17 9.35 -5.79 -4.46
C GLU A 17 8.91 -5.04 -5.71
N THR A 18 9.44 -3.83 -5.90
CA THR A 18 9.17 -2.99 -7.08
C THR A 18 10.50 -2.57 -7.70
N LYS A 19 10.48 -2.10 -8.95
CA LYS A 19 11.70 -1.53 -9.58
C LYS A 19 12.28 -0.32 -8.81
N TYR A 20 11.51 0.29 -7.91
CA TYR A 20 11.95 1.42 -7.09
C TYR A 20 12.38 1.01 -5.67
N GLY A 21 12.21 -0.25 -5.30
CA GLY A 21 12.52 -0.80 -3.98
C GLY A 21 11.33 -1.50 -3.34
N GLN A 22 11.52 -1.92 -2.08
CA GLN A 22 10.48 -2.60 -1.30
C GLN A 22 9.44 -1.61 -0.78
N ILE A 23 8.16 -1.96 -0.92
CA ILE A 23 7.02 -1.13 -0.50
C ILE A 23 6.04 -1.99 0.28
N ARG A 24 5.58 -1.51 1.43
CA ARG A 24 4.51 -2.17 2.19
C ARG A 24 3.16 -1.93 1.53
N VAL A 25 2.28 -2.91 1.63
CA VAL A 25 0.93 -2.90 1.05
C VAL A 25 -0.06 -3.43 2.08
N LYS A 26 -1.13 -2.69 2.28
CA LYS A 26 -2.29 -3.13 3.05
C LYS A 26 -3.17 -4.04 2.18
N VAL A 27 -3.34 -5.28 2.62
CA VAL A 27 -4.31 -6.21 2.05
C VAL A 27 -5.51 -6.31 2.99
N SER A 28 -6.74 -6.13 2.50
CA SER A 28 -7.95 -6.28 3.31
C SER A 28 -8.95 -7.21 2.66
N GLY A 29 -9.30 -8.29 3.38
CA GLY A 29 -10.24 -9.32 2.95
C GLY A 29 -9.95 -9.93 1.57
N ASP A 30 -8.67 -10.04 1.20
CA ASP A 30 -8.17 -10.49 -0.13
C ASP A 30 -8.67 -9.70 -1.36
N ILE A 31 -9.52 -8.68 -1.15
CA ILE A 31 -10.14 -7.89 -2.21
C ILE A 31 -9.43 -6.54 -2.44
N ARG A 32 -8.91 -5.93 -1.38
CA ARG A 32 -8.27 -4.62 -1.44
C ARG A 32 -6.78 -4.76 -1.26
N PHE A 33 -6.02 -4.21 -2.20
CA PHE A 33 -4.57 -4.13 -2.20
C PHE A 33 -4.21 -2.65 -2.34
N GLN A 34 -3.61 -2.07 -1.32
CA GLN A 34 -3.29 -0.63 -1.26
C GLN A 34 -1.85 -0.42 -0.78
N PRO A 35 -0.95 0.07 -1.65
CA PRO A 35 0.40 0.47 -1.27
C PRO A 35 0.39 1.52 -0.16
N GLU A 36 1.35 1.42 0.75
CA GLU A 36 1.49 2.34 1.87
C GLU A 36 2.02 3.68 1.39
N TYR A 37 1.23 4.73 1.60
CA TYR A 37 1.53 6.07 1.09
C TYR A 37 2.90 6.60 1.51
N GLU A 38 3.26 6.41 2.78
CA GLU A 38 4.55 6.89 3.31
C GLU A 38 5.74 6.21 2.64
N ASP A 39 5.64 4.91 2.36
CA ASP A 39 6.67 4.15 1.64
C ASP A 39 6.76 4.64 0.19
N CYS A 40 5.62 4.77 -0.50
CA CYS A 40 5.59 5.30 -1.87
C CYS A 40 6.16 6.72 -1.94
N ARG A 41 5.83 7.59 -0.99
CA ARG A 41 6.34 8.97 -0.91
C ARG A 41 7.84 9.00 -0.67
N ARG A 42 8.33 8.19 0.27
CA ARG A 42 9.77 8.08 0.58
C ARG A 42 10.55 7.65 -0.67
N VAL A 43 10.12 6.58 -1.32
CA VAL A 43 10.75 6.05 -2.53
C VAL A 43 10.68 7.04 -3.69
N ALA A 44 9.55 7.73 -3.88
CA ALA A 44 9.40 8.77 -4.90
C ALA A 44 10.41 9.91 -4.73
N ILE A 45 10.61 10.40 -3.50
CA ILE A 45 11.58 11.45 -3.18
C ILE A 45 13.02 10.94 -3.38
N GLU A 46 13.34 9.75 -2.88
CA GLU A 46 14.69 9.15 -3.01
C GLU A 46 15.10 8.90 -4.46
N LYS A 47 14.14 8.53 -5.32
CA LYS A 47 14.39 8.21 -6.73
C LYS A 47 14.13 9.38 -7.69
N GLY A 48 13.56 10.49 -7.19
CA GLY A 48 13.20 11.64 -8.03
C GLY A 48 12.11 11.34 -9.06
N VAL A 49 11.17 10.45 -8.74
CA VAL A 49 10.08 10.04 -9.65
C VAL A 49 8.71 10.45 -9.10
N PRO A 50 7.68 10.60 -9.95
CA PRO A 50 6.32 10.85 -9.49
C PRO A 50 5.80 9.72 -8.59
N ILE A 51 5.18 10.09 -7.45
CA ILE A 51 4.58 9.12 -6.52
C ILE A 51 3.54 8.21 -7.19
N GLN A 52 2.85 8.72 -8.22
CA GLN A 52 1.87 7.95 -8.97
C GLN A 52 2.52 6.76 -9.70
N GLU A 53 3.74 6.91 -10.22
CA GLU A 53 4.47 5.81 -10.86
C GLU A 53 4.84 4.73 -9.84
N VAL A 54 5.32 5.15 -8.65
CA VAL A 54 5.67 4.24 -7.56
C VAL A 54 4.44 3.47 -7.08
N TYR A 55 3.31 4.17 -6.94
CA TYR A 55 2.05 3.57 -6.54
C TYR A 55 1.55 2.56 -7.57
N GLN A 56 1.55 2.93 -8.87
CA GLN A 56 1.14 2.03 -9.95
C GLN A 56 2.04 0.80 -10.04
N GLU A 57 3.35 0.98 -9.83
CA GLU A 57 4.29 -0.14 -9.83
C GLU A 57 4.03 -1.12 -8.69
N ALA A 58 3.80 -0.62 -7.48
CA ALA A 58 3.41 -1.47 -6.35
C ALA A 58 2.09 -2.20 -6.63
N MET A 59 1.12 -1.54 -7.27
CA MET A 59 -0.16 -2.13 -7.64
C MET A 59 -0.05 -3.28 -8.66
N LYS A 60 0.99 -3.31 -9.51
CA LYS A 60 1.23 -4.44 -10.44
C LYS A 60 1.63 -5.73 -9.73
N GLN A 61 2.11 -5.64 -8.48
CA GLN A 61 2.46 -6.80 -7.67
C GLN A 61 1.24 -7.49 -7.05
N LYS A 62 0.03 -6.99 -7.33
CA LYS A 62 -1.21 -7.66 -7.00
C LYS A 62 -1.35 -8.90 -7.88
N ALA A 63 -1.18 -10.08 -7.29
CA ALA A 63 -1.56 -11.35 -7.90
C ALA A 63 -3.09 -11.50 -8.01
#